data_AF-A0A9C9ELE1-F1
#
_entry.id   AF-A0A9C9ELE1-F1
#
_cell.length_a   1.000
_cell.length_b   1.000
_cell.length_c   1.000
_cell.angle_alpha   90.00
_cell.angle_beta   90.00
_cell.angle_gamma   90.00
#
_symmetry.space_group_name_H-M   'P 1'
#
loop_
_entity.id
_entity.type
_entity.pdbx_description
1 polymer ?
#
loop_
_entity_poly.entity_id
_entity_poly.type
_entity_poly.pdbx_seq_one_letter_code
_entity_poly.pdbx_strand_id
1 'polypeptide(L)'
;MKDKEKGKVRTITIYTIIGVTLNWKKTLVGFYLESGSEKKQAWLRIFNDLISRGLQRVSLIISDDFPGLKEVIKELFPQTDHQLCLTHFKRNITRNMSQEDSKTFKDRFSQLKLTDSFETALPKFEHLILNYQNTYKNFMAQVWLKRKQYLTFLKYFVIAFCQDSSEAEQCLIHNIYYTPFFFVRLRRTQNDRRESV
;
A
#
# COMPACT_ATOMS: atom_id res chain seq x y z
N MET A 1 -10.69 19.57 -0.51
CA MET A 1 -12.00 20.19 -0.20
C MET A 1 -11.69 21.55 0.41
N LYS A 2 -12.34 22.64 -0.04
CA LYS A 2 -12.11 23.97 0.53
C LYS A 2 -13.08 24.12 1.72
N ASP A 3 -12.56 24.25 2.93
CA ASP A 3 -13.37 24.65 4.09
C ASP A 3 -13.80 26.12 3.93
N LYS A 4 -15.05 26.44 4.27
CA LYS A 4 -15.59 27.80 4.22
C LYS A 4 -15.81 28.40 5.62
N GLU A 5 -15.10 27.94 6.64
CA GLU A 5 -15.08 28.68 7.90
C GLU A 5 -14.32 30.00 7.78
N LYS A 6 -15.03 31.11 8.06
CA LYS A 6 -14.51 32.50 8.12
C LYS A 6 -13.84 33.01 6.82
N GLY A 7 -14.35 32.63 5.66
CA GLY A 7 -13.93 33.20 4.37
C GLY A 7 -12.51 32.88 3.91
N LYS A 8 -11.79 31.99 4.61
CA LYS A 8 -10.43 31.56 4.24
C LYS A 8 -10.44 30.11 3.75
N VAL A 9 -10.02 29.93 2.50
CA VAL A 9 -9.83 28.61 1.90
C VAL A 9 -8.71 27.87 2.62
N ARG A 10 -9.02 26.70 3.18
CA ARG A 10 -8.03 25.82 3.82
C ARG A 10 -7.94 24.48 3.11
N THR A 11 -6.73 23.95 3.02
CA THR A 11 -6.48 22.58 2.58
C THR A 11 -6.86 21.62 3.69
N ILE A 12 -7.70 20.64 3.39
CA ILE A 12 -8.05 19.53 4.29
C ILE A 12 -7.53 18.23 3.69
N THR A 13 -6.95 17.38 4.55
CA THR A 13 -6.60 16.00 4.24
C THR A 13 -7.64 15.06 4.84
N ILE A 14 -8.19 14.18 4.01
CA ILE A 14 -9.12 13.14 4.42
C ILE A 14 -8.37 11.82 4.43
N TYR A 15 -8.35 11.16 5.59
CA TYR A 15 -7.82 9.82 5.77
C TYR A 15 -8.99 8.85 5.76
N THR A 16 -8.98 7.89 4.85
CA THR A 16 -9.98 6.82 4.79
C THR A 16 -9.31 5.50 5.16
N ILE A 17 -9.88 4.80 6.14
CA ILE A 17 -9.43 3.48 6.60
C ILE A 17 -10.47 2.47 6.14
N ILE A 18 -10.12 1.69 5.12
CA ILE A 18 -10.91 0.53 4.70
C ILE A 18 -10.22 -0.68 5.30
N GLY A 19 -10.93 -1.54 6.02
CA GLY A 19 -10.46 -2.87 6.40
C GLY A 19 -11.01 -3.93 5.45
N VAL A 20 -10.34 -5.07 5.35
CA VAL A 20 -10.80 -6.19 4.53
C VAL A 20 -10.65 -7.47 5.34
N THR A 21 -11.77 -8.11 5.66
CA THR A 21 -11.81 -9.33 6.48
C THR A 21 -11.28 -10.56 5.73
N LEU A 22 -11.12 -11.68 6.46
CA LEU A 22 -10.72 -13.00 5.90
C LEU A 22 -11.61 -13.45 4.74
N ASN A 23 -12.90 -13.14 4.81
CA ASN A 23 -13.88 -13.49 3.79
C ASN A 23 -13.91 -12.47 2.63
N TRP A 24 -12.83 -11.72 2.44
CA TRP A 24 -12.64 -10.69 1.41
C TRP A 24 -13.68 -9.55 1.43
N LYS A 25 -14.46 -9.43 2.50
CA LYS A 25 -15.43 -8.35 2.67
C LYS A 25 -14.73 -7.07 3.10
N LYS A 26 -14.91 -6.02 2.29
CA LYS A 26 -14.41 -4.67 2.56
C LYS A 26 -15.37 -3.92 3.48
N THR A 27 -14.83 -3.22 4.46
CA THR A 27 -15.60 -2.42 5.42
C THR A 27 -14.90 -1.09 5.67
N LEU A 28 -15.66 0.00 5.69
CA LEU A 28 -15.15 1.29 6.13
C LEU A 28 -14.97 1.24 7.65
N VAL A 29 -13.72 1.28 8.12
CA VAL A 29 -13.36 1.21 9.54
C VAL A 29 -13.38 2.61 10.17
N GLY A 30 -13.04 3.63 9.39
CA GLY A 30 -13.07 5.01 9.85
C GLY A 30 -12.70 6.01 8.76
N PHE A 31 -13.05 7.27 9.01
CA PHE A 31 -12.57 8.41 8.26
C PHE A 31 -12.12 9.50 9.24
N TYR A 32 -11.05 10.20 8.91
CA TYR A 32 -10.49 11.25 9.75
C TYR A 32 -10.21 12.48 8.89
N LEU A 33 -10.51 13.65 9.44
CA LEU A 33 -10.28 14.93 8.80
C LEU A 33 -9.17 15.65 9.55
N GLU A 34 -8.17 16.13 8.82
CA GLU A 34 -7.12 16.99 9.38
C GLU A 34 -6.97 18.24 8.56
N SER A 35 -6.77 19.36 9.27
CA SER A 35 -6.39 20.61 8.65
C SER A 35 -4.94 20.56 8.15
N GLY A 36 -4.72 20.97 6.91
CA GLY A 36 -3.41 21.04 6.28
C GLY A 36 -3.01 19.78 5.51
N SER A 37 -1.71 19.63 5.33
CA SER A 37 -1.09 18.49 4.65
C SER A 37 -1.04 17.25 5.54
N GLU A 38 -0.70 16.12 4.92
CA GLU A 38 -0.50 14.84 5.60
C GLU A 38 0.69 14.92 6.59
N LYS A 39 0.50 14.39 7.80
CA LYS A 39 1.48 14.46 8.90
C LYS A 39 1.63 13.11 9.59
N LYS A 40 2.86 12.79 10.01
CA LYS A 40 3.18 11.57 10.78
C LYS A 40 2.35 11.47 12.07
N GLN A 41 2.17 12.59 12.77
CA GLN A 41 1.37 12.65 14.01
C GLN A 41 -0.10 12.26 13.79
N ALA A 42 -0.66 12.60 12.63
CA ALA A 42 -2.04 12.19 12.30
C ALA A 42 -2.14 10.67 12.18
N TRP A 43 -1.17 10.00 11.54
CA TRP A 43 -1.14 8.54 11.45
C TRP A 43 -1.00 7.85 12.81
N LEU A 44 -0.13 8.37 13.69
CA LEU A 44 -0.01 7.87 15.06
C LEU A 44 -1.34 7.97 15.81
N ARG A 45 -2.01 9.13 15.73
CA ARG A 45 -3.32 9.34 16.36
C ARG A 45 -4.38 8.38 15.81
N ILE A 46 -4.44 8.23 14.49
CA ILE A 46 -5.40 7.36 13.81
C ILE A 46 -5.18 5.90 14.22
N PHE A 47 -3.95 5.40 14.18
CA PHE A 47 -3.69 4.01 14.55
C PHE A 47 -3.93 3.74 16.03
N ASN A 48 -3.58 4.66 16.93
CA ASN A 48 -3.90 4.52 18.35
C ASN A 48 -5.41 4.49 18.61
N ASP A 49 -6.21 5.31 17.88
CA ASP A 49 -7.67 5.23 17.92
C ASP A 49 -8.20 3.87 17.44
N LEU A 50 -7.62 3.32 16.37
CA LEU A 50 -8.01 1.98 15.93
C LEU A 50 -7.66 0.91 16.96
N ILE A 51 -6.48 1.01 17.60
CA ILE A 51 -6.04 0.09 18.66
C ILE A 51 -6.96 0.17 19.87
N SER A 52 -7.34 1.38 20.31
CA SER A 52 -8.27 1.56 21.44
C SER A 52 -9.66 1.01 21.15
N ARG A 53 -10.07 0.99 19.87
CA ARG A 53 -11.29 0.35 19.38
C ARG A 53 -11.19 -1.18 19.21
N GLY A 54 -10.04 -1.77 19.54
CA GLY A 54 -9.82 -3.22 19.53
C GLY A 54 -9.02 -3.75 18.33
N LEU A 55 -8.38 -2.90 17.53
CA LEU A 55 -7.45 -3.37 16.48
C LEU A 55 -6.18 -3.93 17.12
N GLN A 56 -6.06 -5.25 17.17
CA GLN A 56 -4.93 -5.91 17.84
C GLN A 56 -3.83 -6.40 16.89
N ARG A 57 -4.22 -7.01 15.77
CA ARG A 57 -3.28 -7.62 14.81
C ARG A 57 -3.65 -7.25 13.39
N VAL A 58 -2.63 -6.87 12.63
CA VAL A 58 -2.74 -6.52 11.22
C VAL A 58 -1.65 -7.28 10.48
N SER A 59 -1.98 -8.12 9.51
CA SER A 59 -0.90 -8.82 8.77
C SER A 59 -0.30 -7.94 7.67
N LEU A 60 -1.12 -7.17 6.95
CA LEU A 60 -0.68 -6.30 5.85
C LEU A 60 -1.35 -4.93 5.86
N ILE A 61 -0.54 -3.86 5.82
CA ILE A 61 -1.02 -2.49 5.59
C ILE A 61 -0.65 -2.06 4.17
N ILE A 62 -1.61 -1.48 3.42
CA ILE A 62 -1.42 -0.99 2.06
C ILE A 62 -1.63 0.53 2.00
N SER A 63 -0.55 1.29 1.85
CA SER A 63 -0.64 2.75 1.81
C SER A 63 -0.09 3.35 0.52
N ASP A 64 -0.38 4.62 0.28
CA ASP A 64 0.46 5.42 -0.61
C ASP A 64 1.84 5.66 0.03
N ASP A 65 2.76 6.19 -0.77
CA ASP A 65 4.13 6.48 -0.39
C ASP A 65 4.23 7.80 0.39
N PHE A 66 3.83 7.76 1.66
CA PHE A 66 3.96 8.89 2.59
C PHE A 66 5.24 8.75 3.45
N PRO A 67 6.13 9.76 3.44
CA PRO A 67 7.30 9.80 4.32
C PRO A 67 6.89 9.70 5.80
N GLY A 68 7.49 8.76 6.53
CA GLY A 68 7.23 8.58 7.95
C GLY A 68 6.15 7.57 8.32
N LEU A 69 5.25 7.19 7.40
CA LEU A 69 4.24 6.16 7.69
C LEU A 69 4.87 4.79 7.96
N LYS A 70 5.95 4.46 7.25
CA LYS A 70 6.70 3.21 7.46
C LYS A 70 7.23 3.09 8.90
N GLU A 71 7.73 4.20 9.45
CA GLU A 71 8.22 4.21 10.84
C GLU A 71 7.06 4.02 11.82
N VAL A 72 5.93 4.70 11.59
CA VAL A 72 4.74 4.56 12.42
C VAL A 72 4.20 3.13 12.41
N ILE A 73 4.15 2.49 11.24
CA ILE A 73 3.72 1.08 11.13
C ILE A 73 4.68 0.18 11.92
N LYS A 74 5.99 0.37 11.78
CA LYS A 74 6.98 -0.45 12.50
C LYS A 74 6.91 -0.26 14.02
N GLU A 75 6.58 0.95 14.47
CA GLU A 75 6.44 1.30 15.89
C GLU A 75 5.19 0.67 16.51
N LEU A 76 4.03 0.83 15.86
CA LEU A 76 2.75 0.38 16.43
C LEU A 76 2.39 -1.08 16.08
N PHE A 77 2.89 -1.57 14.94
CA PHE A 77 2.60 -2.91 14.45
C PHE A 77 3.88 -3.59 13.91
N PRO A 78 4.82 -3.99 14.79
CA PRO A 78 6.14 -4.47 14.39
C PRO A 78 6.13 -5.77 13.56
N GLN A 79 5.05 -6.57 13.67
CA GLN A 79 4.86 -7.82 12.93
C GLN A 79 4.07 -7.62 11.63
N THR A 80 3.65 -6.40 11.31
CA THR A 80 2.86 -6.10 10.12
C THR A 80 3.75 -5.85 8.93
N ASP A 81 3.47 -6.55 7.84
CA ASP A 81 4.05 -6.24 6.55
C ASP A 81 3.49 -4.91 6.01
N HIS A 82 4.35 -4.13 5.36
CA HIS A 82 3.96 -2.89 4.68
C HIS A 82 4.08 -3.04 3.17
N GLN A 83 2.99 -2.73 2.48
CA GLN A 83 2.92 -2.67 1.03
C GLN A 83 2.60 -1.27 0.55
N LEU A 84 3.27 -0.88 -0.54
CA LEU A 84 2.93 0.34 -1.27
C LEU A 84 1.83 0.08 -2.30
N CYS A 85 0.97 1.07 -2.46
CA CYS A 85 -0.19 0.98 -3.32
C CYS A 85 0.21 0.88 -4.80
N LEU A 86 -0.07 -0.27 -5.41
CA LEU A 86 0.24 -0.53 -6.82
C LEU A 86 -0.46 0.43 -7.79
N THR A 87 -1.64 0.94 -7.43
CA THR A 87 -2.33 1.95 -8.24
C THR A 87 -1.54 3.26 -8.30
N HIS A 88 -1.02 3.73 -7.16
CA HIS A 88 -0.18 4.92 -7.11
C HIS A 88 1.17 4.68 -7.78
N PHE A 89 1.75 3.49 -7.60
CA PHE A 89 2.97 3.11 -8.32
C PHE A 89 2.80 3.18 -9.84
N LYS A 90 1.74 2.59 -10.40
CA LYS A 90 1.43 2.67 -11.85
C LYS A 90 1.22 4.10 -12.35
N ARG A 91 0.63 4.98 -11.53
CA ARG A 91 0.51 6.41 -11.83
C ARG A 91 1.87 7.10 -11.83
N ASN A 92 2.73 6.80 -10.86
CA ASN A 92 4.07 7.35 -10.79
C ASN A 92 4.94 6.90 -11.97
N ILE A 93 4.85 5.64 -12.39
CA ILE A 93 5.47 5.14 -13.63
C ILE A 93 5.03 6.01 -14.83
N THR A 94 3.74 6.23 -14.99
CA THR A 94 3.20 7.02 -16.11
C THR A 94 3.60 8.50 -16.06
N ARG A 95 3.86 9.05 -14.87
CA ARG A 95 4.29 10.45 -14.70
C ARG A 95 5.78 10.66 -14.96
N ASN A 96 6.61 9.64 -14.73
CA ASN A 96 8.07 9.78 -14.76
C ASN A 96 8.74 9.11 -15.97
N MET A 97 7.98 8.40 -16.79
CA MET A 97 8.49 7.67 -17.96
C MET A 97 7.74 8.09 -19.23
N SER A 98 8.38 7.91 -20.39
CA SER A 98 7.74 8.08 -21.69
C SER A 98 6.50 7.18 -21.80
N GLN A 99 5.56 7.53 -22.69
CA GLN A 99 4.33 6.75 -22.85
C GLN A 99 4.61 5.28 -23.23
N GLU A 100 5.56 5.07 -24.14
CA GLU A 100 5.98 3.75 -24.61
C GLU A 100 6.64 2.94 -23.49
N ASP A 101 7.66 3.50 -22.82
CA ASP A 101 8.35 2.79 -21.75
C ASP A 101 7.44 2.53 -20.56
N SER A 102 6.58 3.49 -20.21
CA SER A 102 5.59 3.32 -19.15
C SER A 102 4.66 2.15 -19.44
N LYS A 103 4.17 2.01 -20.67
CA LYS A 103 3.32 0.89 -21.08
C LYS A 103 4.09 -0.43 -20.91
N THR A 104 5.25 -0.55 -21.53
CA THR A 104 6.10 -1.75 -21.47
C THR A 104 6.48 -2.12 -20.03
N PHE A 105 6.87 -1.16 -19.21
CA PHE A 105 7.21 -1.38 -17.81
C PHE A 105 6.01 -1.88 -17.01
N LYS A 106 4.83 -1.26 -17.17
CA LYS A 106 3.60 -1.66 -16.45
C LYS A 106 3.15 -3.07 -16.85
N ASP A 107 3.32 -3.44 -18.11
CA ASP A 107 2.96 -4.76 -18.62
C ASP A 107 3.89 -5.82 -18.04
N ARG A 108 5.22 -5.62 -18.14
CA ARG A 108 6.23 -6.51 -17.53
C ARG A 108 6.06 -6.60 -16.01
N PHE A 109 5.81 -5.49 -15.33
CA PHE A 109 5.54 -5.50 -13.89
C PHE A 109 4.25 -6.26 -13.54
N SER A 110 3.22 -6.18 -14.39
CA SER A 110 1.96 -6.90 -14.14
C SER A 110 2.13 -8.41 -14.31
N GLN A 111 3.03 -8.86 -15.19
CA GLN A 111 3.38 -10.28 -15.35
C GLN A 111 4.05 -10.87 -14.11
N LEU A 112 4.70 -10.05 -13.26
CA LEU A 112 5.26 -10.51 -11.99
C LEU A 112 4.17 -11.02 -11.03
N LYS A 113 2.92 -10.59 -11.19
CA LYS A 113 1.80 -11.11 -10.39
C LYS A 113 1.44 -12.56 -10.71
N LEU A 114 1.87 -13.05 -11.87
CA LEU A 114 1.67 -14.43 -12.32
C LEU A 114 2.79 -15.35 -11.85
N THR A 115 3.75 -14.85 -11.07
CA THR A 115 4.80 -15.68 -10.49
C THR A 115 4.36 -16.24 -9.15
N ASP A 116 4.82 -17.46 -8.86
CA ASP A 116 4.29 -18.26 -7.75
C ASP A 116 4.76 -17.78 -6.37
N SER A 117 5.80 -16.92 -6.29
CA SER A 117 6.37 -16.52 -5.01
C SER A 117 7.07 -15.16 -5.01
N PHE A 118 7.22 -14.58 -3.82
CA PHE A 118 7.98 -13.35 -3.61
C PHE A 118 9.45 -13.51 -4.03
N GLU A 119 10.04 -14.66 -3.74
CA GLU A 119 11.43 -15.03 -3.96
C GLU A 119 11.76 -15.09 -5.47
N THR A 120 10.80 -15.52 -6.28
CA THR A 120 10.96 -15.58 -7.75
C THR A 120 10.64 -14.25 -8.43
N ALA A 121 9.71 -13.46 -7.88
CA ALA A 121 9.31 -12.17 -8.44
C ALA A 121 10.36 -11.08 -8.21
N LEU A 122 11.00 -11.06 -7.03
CA LEU A 122 11.94 -10.01 -6.64
C LEU A 122 13.13 -9.85 -7.61
N PRO A 123 13.89 -10.90 -7.97
CA PRO A 123 15.02 -10.74 -8.90
C PRO A 123 14.55 -10.33 -10.31
N LYS A 124 13.39 -10.81 -10.77
CA LYS A 124 12.79 -10.38 -12.04
C LYS A 124 12.42 -8.89 -12.01
N PHE A 125 11.92 -8.41 -10.89
CA PHE A 125 11.61 -6.98 -10.72
C PHE A 125 12.88 -6.12 -10.64
N GLU A 126 13.90 -6.59 -9.92
CA GLU A 126 15.21 -5.92 -9.86
C GLU A 126 15.80 -5.78 -11.28
N HIS A 127 15.79 -6.85 -12.07
CA HIS A 127 16.24 -6.81 -13.46
C HIS A 127 15.42 -5.82 -14.31
N LEU A 128 14.09 -5.78 -14.13
CA LEU A 128 13.24 -4.80 -14.79
C LEU A 128 13.62 -3.35 -14.44
N ILE A 129 13.96 -3.07 -13.17
CA ILE A 129 14.40 -1.74 -12.74
C ILE A 129 15.74 -1.37 -13.40
N LEU A 130 16.69 -2.32 -13.44
CA LEU A 130 18.04 -2.09 -14.01
C LEU A 130 17.99 -1.71 -15.50
N ASN A 131 17.10 -2.31 -16.29
CA ASN A 131 16.91 -1.98 -17.71
C ASN A 131 16.62 -0.50 -17.96
N TYR A 132 16.03 0.18 -16.97
CA TYR A 132 15.62 1.58 -17.06
C TYR A 132 16.45 2.52 -16.19
N GLN A 133 17.46 2.00 -15.48
CA GLN A 133 18.23 2.77 -14.49
C GLN A 133 18.98 3.94 -15.11
N ASN A 134 19.54 3.78 -16.32
CA ASN A 134 20.29 4.84 -16.98
C ASN A 134 19.41 5.93 -17.57
N THR A 135 18.23 5.56 -18.09
CA THR A 135 17.26 6.48 -18.71
C THR A 135 16.49 7.28 -17.66
N TYR A 136 16.08 6.63 -16.57
CA TYR A 136 15.22 7.21 -15.54
C TYR A 136 15.88 7.17 -14.15
N LYS A 137 17.14 7.63 -14.06
CA LYS A 137 18.04 7.51 -12.88
C LYS A 137 17.38 7.77 -11.53
N ASN A 138 16.86 8.98 -11.34
CA ASN A 138 16.29 9.39 -10.04
C ASN A 138 15.05 8.57 -9.68
N PHE A 139 14.18 8.32 -10.67
CA PHE A 139 12.95 7.57 -10.44
C PHE A 139 13.26 6.10 -10.14
N MET A 140 14.11 5.45 -10.92
CA MET A 140 14.50 4.05 -10.71
C MET A 140 15.26 3.83 -9.40
N ALA A 141 16.09 4.79 -8.97
CA ALA A 141 16.73 4.76 -7.65
C ALA A 141 15.68 4.75 -6.53
N GLN A 142 14.63 5.58 -6.62
CA GLN A 142 13.54 5.58 -5.64
C GLN A 142 12.74 4.26 -5.66
N VAL A 143 12.47 3.72 -6.84
CA VAL A 143 11.78 2.43 -6.99
C VAL A 143 12.62 1.30 -6.39
N TRP A 144 13.94 1.31 -6.60
CA TRP A 144 14.86 0.31 -6.07
C TRP A 144 14.83 0.23 -4.54
N LEU A 145 14.82 1.37 -3.85
CA LEU A 145 14.75 1.43 -2.39
C LEU A 145 13.47 0.80 -1.83
N LYS A 146 12.38 0.83 -2.61
CA LYS A 146 11.04 0.41 -2.20
C LYS A 146 10.59 -0.90 -2.84
N ARG A 147 11.43 -1.52 -3.66
CA ARG A 147 11.08 -2.66 -4.54
C ARG A 147 10.40 -3.82 -3.82
N LYS A 148 10.87 -4.16 -2.61
CA LYS A 148 10.27 -5.21 -1.77
C LYS A 148 8.83 -4.87 -1.38
N GLN A 149 8.55 -3.61 -1.03
CA GLN A 149 7.21 -3.15 -0.63
C GLN A 149 6.20 -3.16 -1.78
N TYR A 150 6.65 -3.18 -3.04
CA TYR A 150 5.77 -3.35 -4.19
C TYR A 150 5.40 -4.81 -4.48
N LEU A 151 6.08 -5.78 -3.87
CA LEU A 151 5.86 -7.20 -4.10
C LEU A 151 5.33 -7.94 -2.88
N THR A 152 5.20 -7.28 -1.73
CA THR A 152 4.79 -7.87 -0.45
C THR A 152 3.51 -8.73 -0.54
N PHE A 153 2.54 -8.39 -1.39
CA PHE A 153 1.30 -9.16 -1.56
C PHE A 153 1.55 -10.61 -2.00
N LEU A 154 2.66 -10.92 -2.67
CA LEU A 154 3.00 -12.27 -3.11
C LEU A 154 3.22 -13.23 -1.93
N LYS A 155 3.62 -12.71 -0.76
CA LYS A 155 3.70 -13.50 0.48
C LYS A 155 2.36 -14.05 0.95
N TYR A 156 1.26 -13.41 0.53
CA TYR A 156 -0.10 -13.72 0.96
C TYR A 156 -0.90 -14.48 -0.11
N PHE A 157 -0.36 -14.62 -1.32
CA PHE A 157 -1.08 -15.17 -2.48
C PHE A 157 -1.23 -16.70 -2.41
N VAL A 158 -0.32 -17.41 -1.74
CA VAL A 158 -0.37 -18.87 -1.53
C VAL A 158 -1.58 -19.28 -0.68
N ILE A 159 -2.08 -18.40 0.20
CA ILE A 159 -3.20 -18.70 1.10
C ILE A 159 -4.56 -18.69 0.35
N ALA A 160 -4.65 -18.08 -0.83
CA ALA A 160 -5.92 -17.91 -1.54
C ALA A 160 -6.34 -19.12 -2.41
N PHE A 161 -5.41 -20.02 -2.77
CA PHE A 161 -5.69 -21.18 -3.63
C PHE A 161 -5.99 -22.47 -2.88
N CYS A 162 -5.84 -22.49 -1.56
CA CYS A 162 -6.13 -23.65 -0.72
C CYS A 162 -7.64 -23.68 -0.35
N GLN A 163 -8.52 -23.62 -1.34
CA GLN A 163 -9.98 -23.71 -1.15
C GLN A 163 -10.61 -24.98 -1.73
N ASP A 164 -9.86 -25.84 -2.44
CA ASP A 164 -10.41 -27.10 -2.97
C ASP A 164 -9.73 -28.36 -2.40
N SER A 165 -10.55 -29.09 -1.63
CA SER A 165 -10.60 -30.54 -1.34
C SER A 165 -9.39 -31.29 -0.75
N SER A 166 -9.61 -31.80 0.46
CA SER A 166 -9.02 -32.98 1.14
C SER A 166 -7.69 -32.90 1.88
N GLU A 167 -6.92 -31.82 1.82
CA GLU A 167 -5.63 -31.70 2.56
C GLU A 167 -5.57 -30.52 3.54
N ALA A 168 -6.73 -30.04 4.02
CA ALA A 168 -6.79 -28.94 5.00
C ALA A 168 -6.12 -29.26 6.35
N GLU A 169 -5.89 -30.53 6.68
CA GLU A 169 -5.23 -30.95 7.92
C GLU A 169 -3.69 -30.93 7.85
N GLN A 170 -3.07 -30.83 6.67
CA GLN A 170 -1.60 -30.84 6.55
C GLN A 170 -0.95 -29.45 6.44
N CYS A 171 -1.73 -28.38 6.33
CA CYS A 171 -1.22 -27.00 6.45
C CYS A 171 -1.13 -26.50 7.91
N LEU A 172 -1.29 -27.39 8.89
CA LEU A 172 -1.23 -27.10 10.34
C LEU A 172 0.18 -27.30 10.94
N ILE A 173 1.22 -26.78 10.27
CA ILE A 173 2.55 -26.62 10.90
C ILE A 173 2.96 -25.15 10.79
N HIS A 174 2.36 -24.33 11.65
CA HIS A 174 2.88 -23.13 12.33
C HIS A 174 1.72 -22.19 12.68
N ASN A 175 0.97 -22.56 13.72
CA ASN A 175 0.54 -21.66 14.80
C ASN A 175 0.17 -20.19 14.43
N ILE A 176 -0.78 -19.97 13.52
CA ILE A 176 -1.45 -18.66 13.35
C ILE A 176 -2.96 -18.87 13.50
N TYR A 177 -3.39 -19.02 14.75
CA TYR A 177 -4.80 -18.97 15.11
C TYR A 177 -5.42 -17.64 14.68
N TYR A 178 -6.52 -17.74 13.92
CA TYR A 178 -7.57 -16.72 13.73
C TYR A 178 -7.14 -15.26 13.96
N THR A 179 -6.51 -14.65 12.96
CA THR A 179 -6.31 -13.20 12.94
C THR A 179 -7.07 -12.60 11.77
N PRO A 180 -7.98 -11.62 12.00
CA PRO A 180 -8.57 -10.90 10.88
C PRO A 180 -7.44 -10.16 10.16
N PHE A 181 -7.13 -10.55 8.92
CA PHE A 181 -6.35 -9.69 8.02
C PHE A 181 -7.02 -8.30 8.04
N PHE A 182 -6.28 -7.24 8.30
CA PHE A 182 -6.79 -5.87 8.29
C PHE A 182 -6.06 -5.08 7.20
N PHE A 183 -6.51 -5.22 5.97
CA PHE A 183 -5.93 -4.47 4.86
C PHE A 183 -6.37 -3.02 4.93
N VAL A 184 -5.59 -2.18 5.60
CA VAL A 184 -5.86 -0.74 5.64
C VAL A 184 -5.45 -0.11 4.30
N ARG A 185 -6.43 0.23 3.45
CA ARG A 185 -6.19 1.06 2.25
C ARG A 185 -6.33 2.52 2.59
N LEU A 186 -5.21 3.23 2.63
CA LEU A 186 -5.17 4.67 2.89
C LEU A 186 -5.38 5.42 1.58
N ARG A 187 -6.50 6.12 1.46
CA ARG A 187 -6.81 6.96 0.31
C ARG A 187 -6.76 8.43 0.70
N ARG A 188 -5.84 9.16 0.06
CA ARG A 188 -5.82 10.63 0.03
C ARG A 188 -6.80 11.11 -1.04
N THR A 189 -7.62 12.09 -0.67
CA THR A 189 -8.36 12.92 -1.63
C THR A 189 -7.94 14.37 -1.40
N GLN A 190 -6.89 14.82 -2.09
CA GLN A 190 -6.56 16.24 -2.20
C GLN A 190 -7.02 16.74 -3.57
N ASN A 191 -7.62 17.92 -3.60
CA ASN A 191 -8.12 18.54 -4.81
C ASN A 191 -6.94 19.17 -5.55
N ASP A 192 -6.26 18.40 -6.41
CA ASP A 192 -5.25 18.93 -7.33
C ASP A 192 -5.96 19.63 -8.50
N ARG A 193 -6.48 20.84 -8.26
CA ARG A 193 -6.67 21.82 -9.33
C ARG A 193 -5.55 22.83 -9.20
N ARG A 194 -4.47 22.62 -9.97
CA ARG A 194 -3.71 23.76 -10.48
C ARG A 194 -4.66 24.49 -11.40
N GLU A 195 -5.25 25.57 -10.90
CA GLU A 195 -5.85 26.59 -11.75
C GLU A 195 -4.73 27.13 -12.63
N SER A 196 -4.78 26.80 -13.93
CA SER A 196 -4.16 27.59 -14.97
C SER A 196 -4.81 28.97 -14.94
N VAL A 197 -4.07 29.94 -14.42
CA VAL A 197 -4.23 31.35 -14.78
C VAL A 197 -3.21 31.64 -15.86
#